data_AF-A0A935JGI9-F1
#
_entry.id   AF-A0A935JGI9-F1
#
_cell.length_a   1.000
_cell.length_b   1.000
_cell.length_c   1.000
_cell.angle_alpha   90.00
_cell.angle_beta   90.00
_cell.angle_gamma   90.00
#
_symmetry.space_group_name_H-M   'P 1'
#
loop_
_entity.id
_entity.type
_entity.pdbx_description
1 polymer ?
#
loop_
_entity_poly.entity_id
_entity_poly.type
_entity_poly.pdbx_seq_one_letter_code
_entity_poly.pdbx_strand_id
1 'polypeptide(L)'
;MEKIDCMNGIKKYYLVLMSLVLVSNPGFASTSNCTQYSTSAIYIASTGLVCLQQVKVIDQSSIQLYEASLQWLGSDNPNQFSLIHAELDTTPEQLGSPSFSAENGTLVIPKVDIPRQFGTERYSVNLTLAPDSSSYLFNLDSISIYINPGYVPRSTWKPYGMLNSTERRAVDALGISLPYARLSDAIYDFDNTPVDQWDLIDKISRDSGMQAGVYQHRETFELVLAYRGTEACDFPCSLNETKEYLRDLATDTALTFGFDDAQFKHAINYGRDIVNRYPNRNITVTGHSLGGGLAQAVGAVLGLKTFAFNSAPVPDDFFDDNPVSLPESVLNDLIYVLGDIHDPVSNTDETGKFYINSKHAAPLIQFDFDLKEITPNRLAELDELRFNRHGITKFLIMPAI
;
A
#
# COMPACT_ATOMS: atom_id res chain seq x y z
N MET A 1 -33.33 55.39 28.07
CA MET A 1 -31.90 55.40 27.71
C MET A 1 -31.45 53.95 27.85
N GLU A 2 -30.67 53.42 26.90
CA GLU A 2 -30.39 51.98 26.62
C GLU A 2 -31.23 51.38 25.49
N LYS A 3 -30.85 51.75 24.26
CA LYS A 3 -31.22 51.07 23.01
C LYS A 3 -30.04 51.13 22.02
N ILE A 4 -28.81 50.94 22.53
CA ILE A 4 -27.57 51.16 21.76
C ILE A 4 -26.74 49.88 21.54
N ASP A 5 -27.01 48.74 22.20
CA ASP A 5 -26.10 47.58 22.10
C ASP A 5 -26.41 46.52 21.02
N CYS A 6 -27.58 46.52 20.37
CA CYS A 6 -27.84 45.56 19.28
C CYS A 6 -27.28 46.00 17.90
N MET A 7 -26.93 47.29 17.72
CA MET A 7 -26.47 47.79 16.41
C MET A 7 -24.97 47.58 16.16
N ASN A 8 -24.17 47.28 17.19
CA ASN A 8 -22.72 47.06 17.04
C ASN A 8 -22.39 45.62 16.61
N GLY A 9 -23.16 44.62 17.04
CA GLY A 9 -23.02 43.23 16.56
C GLY A 9 -23.34 43.11 15.06
N ILE A 10 -24.48 43.68 14.63
CA ILE A 10 -24.97 43.59 13.25
C ILE A 10 -24.04 44.33 12.26
N LYS A 11 -23.41 45.44 12.68
CA LYS A 11 -22.40 46.14 11.85
C LYS A 11 -21.11 45.36 11.68
N LYS A 12 -20.70 44.55 12.67
CA LYS A 12 -19.49 43.71 12.58
C LYS A 12 -19.64 42.64 11.50
N TYR A 13 -20.84 42.06 11.34
CA TYR A 13 -21.12 41.06 10.29
C TYR A 13 -21.39 41.67 8.90
N TYR A 14 -22.00 42.86 8.82
CA TYR A 14 -22.15 43.58 7.54
C TYR A 14 -20.81 44.01 6.92
N LEU A 15 -19.80 44.32 7.75
CA LEU A 15 -18.43 44.58 7.28
C LEU A 15 -17.73 43.30 6.79
N VAL A 16 -17.99 42.15 7.41
CA VAL A 16 -17.47 40.83 7.00
C VAL A 16 -17.97 40.42 5.61
N LEU A 17 -19.22 40.76 5.27
CA LEU A 17 -19.84 40.51 3.95
C LEU A 17 -19.26 41.38 2.82
N MET A 18 -18.82 42.61 3.12
CA MET A 18 -18.16 43.49 2.13
C MET A 18 -16.67 43.16 1.94
N SER A 19 -16.01 42.56 2.94
CA SER A 19 -14.62 42.12 2.82
C SER A 19 -14.44 40.84 2.02
N LEU A 20 -15.46 39.97 1.91
CA LEU A 20 -15.41 38.82 1.00
C LEU A 20 -15.44 39.23 -0.49
N VAL A 21 -15.91 40.44 -0.81
CA VAL A 21 -16.00 40.95 -2.19
C VAL A 21 -14.72 41.69 -2.63
N LEU A 22 -13.76 41.95 -1.72
CA LEU A 22 -12.62 42.84 -1.99
C LEU A 22 -11.26 42.38 -1.42
N VAL A 23 -10.96 41.08 -1.40
CA VAL A 23 -9.56 40.62 -1.24
C VAL A 23 -8.94 40.37 -2.62
N SER A 24 -8.74 41.43 -3.39
CA SER A 24 -7.79 41.44 -4.52
C SER A 24 -6.50 42.13 -4.06
N ASN A 25 -5.68 41.41 -3.31
CA ASN A 25 -4.35 41.89 -2.94
C ASN A 25 -3.39 41.61 -4.11
N PRO A 26 -2.76 42.62 -4.75
CA PRO A 26 -1.96 42.43 -5.98
C PRO A 26 -0.53 41.99 -5.64
N GLY A 27 -0.39 41.01 -4.74
CA GLY A 27 0.88 40.70 -4.10
C GLY A 27 1.04 39.27 -3.62
N PHE A 28 0.33 38.30 -4.18
CA PHE A 28 0.70 36.88 -4.13
C PHE A 28 0.23 36.21 -5.42
N ALA A 29 1.11 36.19 -6.42
CA ALA A 29 0.97 35.26 -7.53
C ALA A 29 1.37 33.86 -7.02
N SER A 30 0.43 33.17 -6.36
CA SER A 30 0.44 31.72 -6.26
C SER A 30 -0.90 31.25 -6.78
N THR A 31 -0.92 30.81 -8.03
CA THR A 31 -2.06 30.17 -8.66
C THR A 31 -2.36 28.87 -7.92
N SER A 32 -3.16 28.91 -6.84
CA SER A 32 -3.80 27.73 -6.27
C SER A 32 -4.93 27.32 -7.22
N ASN A 33 -4.58 26.86 -8.43
CA ASN A 33 -5.56 26.42 -9.42
C ASN A 33 -6.08 25.04 -9.00
N CYS A 34 -7.00 25.04 -8.05
CA CYS A 34 -7.84 23.90 -7.68
C CYS A 34 -8.76 23.45 -8.83
N THR A 35 -8.80 24.23 -9.92
CA THR A 35 -9.57 24.01 -11.15
C THR A 35 -9.31 22.69 -11.86
N GLN A 36 -8.19 22.01 -11.60
CA GLN A 36 -7.88 20.71 -12.20
C GLN A 36 -8.54 19.51 -11.50
N TYR A 37 -9.12 19.72 -10.32
CA TYR A 37 -9.76 18.66 -9.55
C TYR A 37 -11.28 18.74 -9.74
N SER A 38 -11.95 17.60 -9.75
CA SER A 38 -13.42 17.53 -9.91
C SER A 38 -14.14 16.97 -8.69
N THR A 39 -13.40 16.68 -7.61
CA THR A 39 -13.95 16.17 -6.35
C THR A 39 -14.30 17.34 -5.43
N SER A 40 -15.37 17.19 -4.66
CA SER A 40 -15.90 18.25 -3.79
C SER A 40 -14.88 18.73 -2.75
N ALA A 41 -13.96 17.87 -2.30
CA ALA A 41 -12.83 18.28 -1.48
C ALA A 41 -11.63 17.34 -1.66
N ILE A 42 -10.44 17.92 -1.81
CA ILE A 42 -9.17 17.18 -1.92
C ILE A 42 -8.07 17.86 -1.10
N TYR A 43 -7.28 17.06 -0.39
CA TYR A 43 -6.07 17.51 0.29
C TYR A 43 -4.82 17.02 -0.44
N ILE A 44 -3.96 17.95 -0.79
CA ILE A 44 -2.71 17.72 -1.52
C ILE A 44 -1.57 17.72 -0.51
N ALA A 45 -1.17 16.54 -0.07
CA ALA A 45 -0.19 16.38 1.01
C ALA A 45 1.18 17.02 0.72
N SER A 46 1.59 17.12 -0.55
CA SER A 46 2.87 17.73 -0.95
C SER A 46 2.91 19.25 -0.77
N THR A 47 1.76 19.93 -0.78
CA THR A 47 1.66 21.39 -0.67
C THR A 47 0.92 21.83 0.60
N GLY A 48 0.23 20.91 1.28
CA GLY A 48 -0.65 21.24 2.40
C GLY A 48 -1.94 21.96 1.96
N LEU A 49 -2.26 21.95 0.67
CA LEU A 49 -3.43 22.65 0.13
C LEU A 49 -4.69 21.77 0.22
N VAL A 50 -5.78 22.34 0.74
CA VAL A 50 -7.13 21.77 0.67
C VAL A 50 -7.90 22.54 -0.39
N CYS A 51 -8.29 21.88 -1.48
CA CYS A 51 -9.19 22.43 -2.48
C CYS A 51 -10.62 22.02 -2.16
N LEU A 52 -11.54 22.97 -2.16
CA LEU A 52 -12.95 22.78 -1.88
C LEU A 52 -13.78 23.31 -3.04
N GLN A 53 -14.73 22.52 -3.51
CA GLN A 53 -15.66 22.92 -4.57
C GLN A 53 -17.08 22.95 -4.03
N GLN A 54 -17.92 23.84 -4.57
CA GLN A 54 -19.33 23.91 -4.25
C GLN A 54 -19.63 24.05 -2.75
N VAL A 55 -18.79 24.78 -2.02
CA VAL A 55 -18.97 25.03 -0.58
C VAL A 55 -20.27 25.81 -0.38
N LYS A 56 -21.26 25.17 0.25
CA LYS A 56 -22.53 25.79 0.63
C LYS A 56 -22.33 26.74 1.79
N VAL A 57 -22.30 28.03 1.52
CA VAL A 57 -22.33 29.07 2.56
C VAL A 57 -23.78 29.36 2.90
N ILE A 58 -24.15 29.02 4.14
CA ILE A 58 -25.51 29.19 4.66
C ILE A 58 -25.54 30.51 5.45
N ASP A 59 -26.16 31.53 4.85
CA ASP A 59 -26.55 32.77 5.52
C ASP A 59 -28.07 32.78 5.73
N GLN A 60 -28.56 33.52 6.72
CA GLN A 60 -29.92 33.53 7.29
C GLN A 60 -31.08 33.62 6.29
N SER A 61 -30.83 33.84 4.99
CA SER A 61 -31.86 33.94 3.94
C SER A 61 -31.43 33.44 2.55
N SER A 62 -30.18 32.97 2.35
CA SER A 62 -29.71 32.52 1.04
C SER A 62 -28.58 31.49 1.14
N ILE A 63 -28.58 30.53 0.22
CA ILE A 63 -27.47 29.60 0.00
C ILE A 63 -26.69 30.09 -1.22
N GLN A 64 -25.39 30.28 -1.04
CA GLN A 64 -24.45 30.56 -2.13
C GLN A 64 -23.37 29.47 -2.16
N LEU A 65 -22.89 29.13 -3.35
CA LEU A 65 -21.83 28.16 -3.56
C LEU A 65 -20.52 28.89 -3.81
N TYR A 66 -19.44 28.35 -3.26
CA TYR A 66 -18.10 28.89 -3.42
C TYR A 66 -17.10 27.78 -3.79
N GLU A 67 -16.16 28.11 -4.68
CA GLU A 67 -14.88 27.43 -4.74
C GLU A 67 -13.99 28.07 -3.67
N ALA A 68 -13.26 27.25 -2.91
CA ALA A 68 -12.40 27.76 -1.85
C ALA A 68 -11.11 26.93 -1.72
N SER A 69 -10.08 27.55 -1.16
CA SER A 69 -8.83 26.85 -0.86
C SER A 69 -8.33 27.19 0.53
N LEU A 70 -7.97 26.16 1.30
CA LEU A 70 -7.36 26.30 2.61
C LEU A 70 -5.90 25.84 2.57
N GLN A 71 -5.00 26.57 3.22
CA GLN A 71 -3.60 26.22 3.37
C GLN A 71 -3.34 25.68 4.78
N TRP A 72 -2.83 24.45 4.89
CA TRP A 72 -2.33 23.90 6.14
C TRP A 72 -1.10 24.69 6.62
N LEU A 73 -1.07 25.04 7.91
CA LEU A 73 -0.02 25.89 8.49
C LEU A 73 1.24 25.14 8.96
N GLY A 74 1.35 23.86 8.61
CA GLY A 74 2.54 23.04 8.87
C GLY A 74 2.57 22.37 10.23
N SER A 75 3.66 21.65 10.51
CA SER A 75 3.81 20.81 11.71
C SER A 75 3.80 21.58 13.03
N ASP A 76 4.20 22.86 13.01
CA ASP A 76 4.18 23.71 14.20
C ASP A 76 2.75 24.12 14.59
N ASN A 77 1.83 24.11 13.62
CA ASN A 77 0.41 24.42 13.80
C ASN A 77 -0.44 23.35 13.10
N PRO A 78 -0.36 22.08 13.56
CA PRO A 78 -0.82 20.92 12.79
C PRO A 78 -2.34 20.88 12.62
N ASN A 79 -3.07 21.57 13.49
CA ASN A 79 -4.53 21.64 13.49
C ASN A 79 -5.07 22.92 12.85
N GLN A 80 -4.24 23.71 12.16
CA GLN A 80 -4.65 25.03 11.65
C GLN A 80 -4.57 25.12 10.13
N PHE A 81 -5.59 25.76 9.56
CA PHE A 81 -5.76 25.96 8.13
C PHE A 81 -6.19 27.41 7.87
N SER A 82 -5.52 28.12 6.95
CA SER A 82 -5.90 29.49 6.58
C SER A 82 -6.63 29.51 5.25
N LEU A 83 -7.74 30.24 5.16
CA LEU A 83 -8.39 30.50 3.88
C LEU A 83 -7.52 31.41 3.02
N ILE A 84 -7.11 30.93 1.85
CA ILE A 84 -6.25 31.68 0.91
C ILE A 84 -7.00 32.12 -0.35
N HIS A 85 -8.12 31.47 -0.66
CA HIS A 85 -8.94 31.76 -1.84
C HIS A 85 -10.40 31.39 -1.57
N ALA A 86 -11.32 32.22 -2.05
CA ALA A 86 -12.75 31.93 -2.12
C ALA A 86 -13.38 32.74 -3.27
N GLU A 87 -14.12 32.08 -4.16
CA GLU A 87 -14.82 32.72 -5.28
C GLU A 87 -16.19 32.08 -5.48
N LEU A 88 -17.15 32.85 -6.00
CA LEU A 88 -18.50 32.34 -6.30
C LEU A 88 -18.45 31.22 -7.32
N ASP A 89 -19.03 30.08 -6.97
CA ASP A 89 -19.14 28.92 -7.83
C ASP A 89 -20.53 28.90 -8.47
N THR A 90 -20.57 29.04 -9.80
CA THR A 90 -21.82 29.03 -10.58
C THR A 90 -22.21 27.62 -11.06
N THR A 91 -21.43 26.59 -10.72
CA THR A 91 -21.74 25.22 -11.12
C THR A 91 -22.90 24.63 -10.32
N PRO A 92 -23.69 23.70 -10.91
CA PRO A 92 -24.78 23.05 -10.18
C PRO A 92 -24.27 22.24 -8.99
N GLU A 93 -24.94 22.39 -7.85
CA GLU A 93 -24.63 21.69 -6.60
C GLU A 93 -24.57 20.16 -6.78
N GLN A 94 -23.55 19.52 -6.22
CA GLN A 94 -23.42 18.06 -6.15
C GLN A 94 -23.72 17.52 -4.75
N LEU A 95 -24.13 16.25 -4.72
CA LEU A 95 -24.36 15.52 -3.48
C LEU A 95 -23.06 15.39 -2.67
N GLY A 96 -23.10 15.75 -1.38
CA GLY A 96 -21.94 15.67 -0.48
C GLY A 96 -21.02 16.90 -0.49
N SER A 97 -21.47 18.01 -1.09
CA SER A 97 -20.73 19.28 -1.07
C SER A 97 -20.45 19.78 0.37
N PRO A 98 -19.29 20.39 0.64
CA PRO A 98 -18.98 21.00 1.93
C PRO A 98 -19.99 22.09 2.29
N SER A 99 -20.16 22.38 3.58
CA SER A 99 -21.04 23.46 4.04
C SER A 99 -20.39 24.30 5.14
N PHE A 100 -20.51 25.62 5.02
CA PHE A 100 -20.07 26.58 6.01
C PHE A 100 -21.27 27.30 6.62
N SER A 101 -21.39 27.28 7.95
CA SER A 101 -22.36 28.07 8.70
C SER A 101 -21.70 29.32 9.25
N ALA A 102 -22.12 30.50 8.79
CA ALA A 102 -21.62 31.77 9.30
C ALA A 102 -22.08 32.06 10.74
N GLU A 103 -23.21 31.48 11.16
CA GLU A 103 -23.75 31.62 12.52
C GLU A 103 -22.84 30.94 13.55
N ASN A 104 -22.42 29.71 13.26
CA ASN A 104 -21.63 28.90 14.19
C ASN A 104 -20.13 28.86 13.84
N GLY A 105 -19.72 29.49 12.73
CA GLY A 105 -18.34 29.47 12.23
C GLY A 105 -17.83 28.06 11.90
N THR A 106 -18.70 27.12 11.56
CA THR A 106 -18.34 25.71 11.33
C THR A 106 -18.31 25.39 9.84
N LEU A 107 -17.21 24.81 9.36
CA LEU A 107 -17.07 24.25 8.02
C LEU A 107 -17.08 22.71 8.12
N VAL A 108 -18.13 22.11 7.59
CA VAL A 108 -18.32 20.65 7.50
C VAL A 108 -17.90 20.19 6.11
N ILE A 109 -16.97 19.25 6.04
CA ILE A 109 -16.48 18.62 4.82
C ILE A 109 -16.85 17.14 4.90
N PRO A 110 -17.98 16.71 4.30
CA PRO A 110 -18.49 15.35 4.44
C PRO A 110 -17.53 14.27 3.94
N LYS A 111 -16.69 14.62 2.95
CA LYS A 111 -15.68 13.74 2.37
C LYS A 111 -14.54 14.59 1.79
N VAL A 112 -13.35 14.44 2.34
CA VAL A 112 -12.09 14.92 1.75
C VAL A 112 -11.28 13.73 1.24
N ASP A 113 -10.88 13.80 -0.02
CA ASP A 113 -10.00 12.80 -0.66
C ASP A 113 -8.52 13.18 -0.43
N ILE A 114 -7.69 12.21 -0.04
CA ILE A 114 -6.24 12.37 0.08
C ILE A 114 -5.57 11.32 -0.80
N PRO A 115 -5.11 11.69 -2.01
CA PRO A 115 -4.46 10.75 -2.92
C PRO A 115 -3.19 10.15 -2.33
N ARG A 116 -3.02 8.84 -2.51
CA ARG A 116 -1.80 8.07 -2.21
C ARG A 116 -1.36 7.33 -3.47
N GLN A 117 -0.20 6.67 -3.41
CA GLN A 117 0.36 5.96 -4.55
C GLN A 117 -0.54 4.82 -5.07
N PHE A 118 -1.17 4.07 -4.17
CA PHE A 118 -1.96 2.88 -4.50
C PHE A 118 -3.45 3.00 -4.13
N GLY A 119 -3.93 4.21 -3.82
CA GLY A 119 -5.31 4.42 -3.45
C GLY A 119 -5.58 5.84 -2.97
N THR A 120 -6.71 6.03 -2.28
CA THR A 120 -7.12 7.34 -1.76
C THR A 120 -7.64 7.18 -0.35
N GLU A 121 -7.03 7.90 0.59
CA GLU A 121 -7.57 8.03 1.94
C GLU A 121 -8.76 8.99 1.91
N ARG A 122 -9.78 8.72 2.74
CA ARG A 122 -11.00 9.51 2.74
C ARG A 122 -11.44 9.79 4.17
N TYR A 123 -11.72 11.04 4.45
CA TYR A 123 -12.10 11.49 5.78
C TYR A 123 -13.33 12.38 5.74
N SER A 124 -14.13 12.36 6.79
CA SER A 124 -15.10 13.41 7.11
C SER A 124 -14.49 14.34 8.14
N VAL A 125 -14.51 15.64 7.86
CA VAL A 125 -13.76 16.65 8.61
C VAL A 125 -14.68 17.81 8.99
N ASN A 126 -14.59 18.24 10.25
CA ASN A 126 -15.19 19.50 10.70
C ASN A 126 -14.09 20.47 11.11
N LEU A 127 -14.19 21.70 10.64
CA LEU A 127 -13.33 22.81 11.02
C LEU A 127 -14.13 23.92 11.68
N THR A 128 -13.53 24.64 12.62
CA THR A 128 -14.13 25.78 13.31
C THR A 128 -13.32 27.05 13.08
N LEU A 129 -13.99 28.14 12.75
CA LEU A 129 -13.37 29.45 12.55
C LEU A 129 -12.81 29.95 13.89
N ALA A 130 -11.54 30.33 13.90
CA ALA A 130 -10.87 30.85 15.08
C ALA A 130 -11.45 32.22 15.50
N PRO A 131 -11.64 32.46 16.81
CA PRO A 131 -12.11 33.74 17.32
C PRO A 131 -11.22 34.90 16.86
N ASP A 132 -11.83 36.03 16.48
CA ASP A 132 -11.15 37.29 16.12
C ASP A 132 -10.09 37.18 15.00
N SER A 133 -10.18 36.18 14.12
CA SER A 133 -9.25 36.05 12.99
C SER A 133 -9.57 37.07 11.89
N SER A 134 -8.63 38.00 11.64
CA SER A 134 -8.66 38.90 10.48
C SER A 134 -8.32 38.19 9.16
N SER A 135 -7.91 36.92 9.23
CA SER A 135 -7.31 36.11 8.16
C SER A 135 -8.06 34.79 7.91
N TYR A 136 -9.30 34.66 8.38
CA TYR A 136 -10.16 33.46 8.22
C TYR A 136 -9.40 32.17 8.51
N LEU A 137 -8.96 32.06 9.76
CA LEU A 137 -8.21 30.92 10.27
C LEU A 137 -9.19 29.86 10.78
N PHE A 138 -9.01 28.61 10.35
CA PHE A 138 -9.80 27.46 10.76
C PHE A 138 -8.97 26.51 11.62
N ASN A 139 -9.55 26.04 12.72
CA ASN A 139 -9.00 24.98 13.55
C ASN A 139 -9.69 23.65 13.22
N LEU A 140 -8.94 22.56 13.18
CA LEU A 140 -9.46 21.21 13.07
C LEU A 140 -10.22 20.85 14.36
N ASP A 141 -11.53 20.68 14.23
CA ASP A 141 -12.40 20.31 15.35
C ASP A 141 -12.54 18.79 15.46
N SER A 142 -12.85 18.12 14.35
CA SER A 142 -12.94 16.67 14.31
C SER A 142 -12.59 16.09 12.94
N ILE A 143 -12.08 14.86 12.96
CA ILE A 143 -11.78 14.05 11.78
C ILE A 143 -12.23 12.61 12.03
N SER A 144 -12.82 12.00 11.03
CA SER A 144 -13.27 10.60 11.07
C SER A 144 -13.06 9.93 9.72
N ILE A 145 -12.84 8.61 9.72
CA ILE A 145 -12.71 7.83 8.48
C ILE A 145 -14.05 7.90 7.72
N TYR A 146 -13.98 8.23 6.43
CA TYR A 146 -15.16 8.19 5.58
C TYR A 146 -15.49 6.73 5.24
N ILE A 147 -16.69 6.30 5.62
CA ILE A 147 -17.20 4.97 5.32
C ILE A 147 -17.81 4.98 3.92
N ASN A 148 -17.22 4.23 2.99
CA ASN A 148 -17.69 4.17 1.62
C ASN A 148 -19.03 3.41 1.56
N PRO A 149 -20.15 4.05 1.15
CA PRO A 149 -21.46 3.41 1.13
C PRO A 149 -21.56 2.26 0.12
N GLY A 150 -20.67 2.21 -0.88
CA GLY A 150 -20.60 1.10 -1.84
C GLY A 150 -19.81 -0.11 -1.37
N TYR A 151 -19.18 -0.05 -0.18
CA TYR A 151 -18.42 -1.18 0.35
C TYR A 151 -19.36 -2.27 0.86
N VAL A 152 -19.21 -3.46 0.27
CA VAL A 152 -19.88 -4.69 0.68
C VAL A 152 -18.80 -5.68 1.17
N PRO A 153 -18.76 -6.00 2.46
CA PRO A 153 -17.84 -7.01 3.00
C PRO A 153 -17.95 -8.33 2.24
N ARG A 154 -16.81 -9.02 2.04
CA ARG A 154 -16.71 -10.32 1.32
C ARG A 154 -17.15 -10.30 -0.15
N SER A 155 -17.39 -9.13 -0.72
CA SER A 155 -17.85 -8.97 -2.11
C SER A 155 -17.07 -7.90 -2.86
N THR A 156 -16.65 -6.85 -2.16
CA THR A 156 -15.80 -5.77 -2.68
C THR A 156 -14.55 -5.65 -1.82
N TRP A 157 -13.44 -5.24 -2.43
CA TRP A 157 -12.24 -4.88 -1.66
C TRP A 157 -12.58 -3.76 -0.70
N LYS A 158 -12.07 -3.88 0.54
CA LYS A 158 -12.14 -2.80 1.51
C LYS A 158 -11.41 -1.58 0.92
N PRO A 159 -12.08 -0.44 0.69
CA PRO A 159 -11.47 0.72 0.04
C PRO A 159 -10.23 1.19 0.80
N TYR A 160 -9.21 1.66 0.07
CA TYR A 160 -7.93 2.06 0.65
C TYR A 160 -8.05 2.98 1.88
N GLY A 161 -8.91 4.00 1.82
CA GLY A 161 -9.13 4.93 2.92
C GLY A 161 -9.80 4.36 4.16
N MET A 162 -10.40 3.17 4.06
CA MET A 162 -10.98 2.45 5.20
C MET A 162 -9.98 1.48 5.84
N LEU A 163 -8.83 1.23 5.19
CA LEU A 163 -7.79 0.34 5.70
C LEU A 163 -7.14 0.92 6.96
N ASN A 164 -6.92 0.08 7.96
CA ASN A 164 -6.05 0.40 9.09
C ASN A 164 -4.57 0.45 8.62
N SER A 165 -3.66 0.89 9.48
CA SER A 165 -2.25 1.08 9.12
C SER A 165 -1.58 -0.20 8.64
N THR A 166 -1.89 -1.34 9.23
CA THR A 166 -1.28 -2.64 8.89
C THR A 166 -1.83 -3.17 7.56
N GLU A 167 -3.14 -3.12 7.36
CA GLU A 167 -3.78 -3.48 6.08
C GLU A 167 -3.27 -2.59 4.93
N ARG A 168 -3.08 -1.30 5.20
CA ARG A 168 -2.55 -0.34 4.22
C ARG A 168 -1.11 -0.68 3.84
N ARG A 169 -0.25 -0.98 4.82
CA ARG A 169 1.13 -1.44 4.58
C ARG A 169 1.15 -2.69 3.71
N ALA A 170 0.23 -3.63 3.93
CA ALA A 170 0.11 -4.83 3.12
C ALA A 170 -0.29 -4.51 1.67
N VAL A 171 -1.28 -3.64 1.45
CA VAL A 171 -1.70 -3.20 0.11
C VAL A 171 -0.60 -2.43 -0.61
N ASP A 172 0.11 -1.54 0.08
CA ASP A 172 1.24 -0.81 -0.49
C ASP A 172 2.37 -1.78 -0.88
N ALA A 173 2.69 -2.76 -0.02
CA ALA A 173 3.68 -3.79 -0.32
C ALA A 173 3.28 -4.61 -1.56
N LEU A 174 2.01 -5.01 -1.65
CA LEU A 174 1.46 -5.72 -2.81
C LEU A 174 1.57 -4.86 -4.09
N GLY A 175 1.18 -3.59 -4.03
CA GLY A 175 1.26 -2.67 -5.17
C GLY A 175 2.70 -2.44 -5.66
N ILE A 176 3.65 -2.24 -4.75
CA ILE A 176 5.08 -2.09 -5.07
C ILE A 176 5.66 -3.39 -5.63
N SER A 177 5.12 -4.55 -5.22
CA SER A 177 5.65 -5.87 -5.57
C SER A 177 5.36 -6.29 -7.02
N LEU A 178 4.39 -5.66 -7.70
CA LEU A 178 3.87 -6.12 -8.99
C LEU A 178 4.92 -6.34 -10.09
N PRO A 179 5.91 -5.44 -10.31
CA PRO A 179 6.96 -5.68 -11.29
C PRO A 179 7.78 -6.93 -10.94
N TYR A 180 8.05 -7.19 -9.66
CA TYR A 180 8.84 -8.33 -9.21
C TYR A 180 8.06 -9.65 -9.29
N ALA A 181 6.72 -9.61 -9.13
CA ALA A 181 5.86 -10.76 -9.40
C ALA A 181 5.93 -11.19 -10.88
N ARG A 182 5.93 -10.21 -11.80
CA ARG A 182 6.10 -10.48 -13.25
C ARG A 182 7.45 -11.11 -13.56
N LEU A 183 8.53 -10.62 -12.93
CA LEU A 183 9.86 -11.21 -13.09
C LEU A 183 9.97 -12.61 -12.48
N SER A 184 9.29 -12.84 -11.35
CA SER A 184 9.20 -14.16 -10.71
C SER A 184 8.43 -15.18 -11.55
N ASP A 185 7.43 -14.76 -12.33
CA ASP A 185 6.76 -15.61 -13.32
C ASP A 185 7.60 -15.78 -14.59
N ALA A 186 8.21 -14.70 -15.08
CA ALA A 186 8.98 -14.72 -16.32
C ALA A 186 10.21 -15.65 -16.25
N ILE A 187 10.86 -15.78 -15.09
CA ILE A 187 12.06 -16.60 -14.92
C ILE A 187 11.82 -18.11 -15.13
N TYR A 188 10.55 -18.54 -15.16
CA TYR A 188 10.19 -19.89 -15.55
C TYR A 188 10.47 -20.21 -17.02
N ASP A 189 10.50 -19.17 -17.86
CA ASP A 189 10.85 -19.26 -19.28
C ASP A 189 12.01 -18.30 -19.58
N PHE A 190 13.21 -18.86 -19.69
CA PHE A 190 14.44 -18.10 -19.96
C PHE A 190 14.48 -17.42 -21.33
N ASP A 191 13.51 -17.69 -22.21
CA ASP A 191 13.39 -17.01 -23.51
C ASP A 191 12.68 -15.65 -23.37
N ASN A 192 12.09 -15.36 -22.20
CA ASN A 192 11.58 -14.04 -21.82
C ASN A 192 12.72 -13.06 -21.51
N THR A 193 13.36 -12.61 -22.58
CA THR A 193 14.52 -11.72 -22.54
C THR A 193 14.16 -10.30 -22.11
N PRO A 194 13.08 -9.66 -22.63
CA PRO A 194 12.51 -8.46 -22.02
C PRO A 194 11.20 -8.75 -21.28
N VAL A 195 11.03 -8.16 -20.10
CA VAL A 195 9.78 -8.14 -19.32
C VAL A 195 9.49 -6.70 -18.93
N ASP A 196 8.50 -6.08 -19.57
CA ASP A 196 8.23 -4.64 -19.44
C ASP A 196 9.49 -3.77 -19.71
N GLN A 197 10.01 -3.09 -18.67
CA GLN A 197 11.20 -2.24 -18.70
C GLN A 197 12.47 -2.95 -18.23
N TRP A 198 12.42 -4.27 -18.06
CA TRP A 198 13.50 -5.08 -17.53
C TRP A 198 14.07 -5.99 -18.60
N ASP A 199 15.41 -5.99 -18.73
CA ASP A 199 16.12 -6.87 -19.65
C ASP A 199 16.90 -7.94 -18.87
N LEU A 200 16.76 -9.21 -19.26
CA LEU A 200 17.54 -10.33 -18.72
C LEU A 200 18.99 -10.21 -19.20
N ILE A 201 19.92 -9.93 -18.28
CA ILE A 201 21.34 -9.71 -18.57
C ILE A 201 22.24 -10.87 -18.13
N ASP A 202 21.74 -11.77 -17.28
CA ASP A 202 22.47 -12.92 -16.79
C ASP A 202 21.49 -14.04 -16.40
N LYS A 203 21.91 -15.30 -16.51
CA LYS A 203 21.16 -16.46 -16.06
C LYS A 203 22.06 -17.61 -15.67
N ILE A 204 21.57 -18.44 -14.75
CA ILE A 204 22.29 -19.60 -14.24
C ILE A 204 21.37 -20.80 -14.08
N SER A 205 21.92 -21.98 -14.34
CA SER A 205 21.32 -23.27 -14.00
C SER A 205 22.40 -24.12 -13.33
N ARG A 206 22.02 -24.86 -12.29
CA ARG A 206 22.89 -25.78 -11.54
C ARG A 206 22.31 -27.18 -11.51
N ASP A 207 23.18 -28.17 -11.35
CA ASP A 207 22.80 -29.59 -11.30
C ASP A 207 21.92 -29.93 -10.08
N SER A 208 21.90 -29.07 -9.06
CA SER A 208 20.95 -29.16 -7.93
C SER A 208 19.51 -28.77 -8.31
N GLY A 209 19.27 -28.33 -9.55
CA GLY A 209 17.99 -27.75 -9.98
C GLY A 209 17.84 -26.24 -9.71
N MET A 210 18.80 -25.61 -9.02
CA MET A 210 18.75 -24.16 -8.76
C MET A 210 18.89 -23.39 -10.06
N GLN A 211 17.93 -22.50 -10.31
CA GLN A 211 17.86 -21.66 -11.49
C GLN A 211 17.54 -20.21 -11.11
N ALA A 212 18.25 -19.27 -11.74
CA ALA A 212 18.06 -17.85 -11.48
C ALA A 212 18.43 -16.98 -12.68
N GLY A 213 17.96 -15.75 -12.67
CA GLY A 213 18.26 -14.73 -13.68
C GLY A 213 18.46 -13.37 -13.04
N VAL A 214 19.25 -12.53 -13.70
CA VAL A 214 19.43 -11.12 -13.32
C VAL A 214 18.78 -10.26 -14.38
N TYR A 215 17.77 -9.52 -13.98
CA TYR A 215 17.11 -8.51 -14.79
C TYR A 215 17.65 -7.13 -14.47
N GLN A 216 17.78 -6.28 -15.48
CA GLN A 216 18.21 -4.90 -15.35
C GLN A 216 17.12 -3.95 -15.84
N HIS A 217 16.79 -2.95 -15.04
CA HIS A 217 15.88 -1.89 -15.47
C HIS A 217 16.58 -0.97 -16.48
N ARG A 218 15.95 -0.68 -17.62
CA ARG A 218 16.54 0.09 -18.73
C ARG A 218 16.95 1.52 -18.36
N GLU A 219 16.15 2.18 -17.53
CA GLU A 219 16.37 3.60 -17.18
C GLU A 219 17.13 3.78 -15.86
N THR A 220 16.63 3.18 -14.76
CA THR A 220 17.22 3.31 -13.43
C THR A 220 18.47 2.46 -13.23
N PHE A 221 18.72 1.50 -14.13
CA PHE A 221 19.81 0.54 -14.00
C PHE A 221 19.73 -0.27 -12.68
N GLU A 222 18.56 -0.39 -12.06
CA GLU A 222 18.39 -1.28 -10.91
C GLU A 222 18.46 -2.74 -11.35
N LEU A 223 18.84 -3.63 -10.44
CA LEU A 223 18.95 -5.07 -10.71
C LEU A 223 17.91 -5.84 -9.91
N VAL A 224 17.34 -6.86 -10.54
CA VAL A 224 16.49 -7.84 -9.89
C VAL A 224 17.09 -9.22 -10.08
N LEU A 225 17.42 -9.88 -8.98
CA LEU A 225 17.83 -11.27 -8.94
C LEU A 225 16.59 -12.15 -8.71
N ALA A 226 16.11 -12.78 -9.78
CA ALA A 226 14.93 -13.64 -9.75
C ALA A 226 15.34 -15.11 -9.64
N TYR A 227 14.83 -15.81 -8.63
CA TYR A 227 15.00 -17.26 -8.48
C TYR A 227 13.74 -17.98 -8.98
N ARG A 228 13.95 -18.99 -9.83
CA ARG A 228 12.88 -19.85 -10.33
C ARG A 228 12.49 -20.86 -9.25
N GLY A 229 11.21 -21.16 -9.12
CA GLY A 229 10.76 -22.33 -8.38
C GLY A 229 10.81 -23.60 -9.23
N THR A 230 10.29 -24.70 -8.70
CA THR A 230 10.19 -25.98 -9.41
C THR A 230 9.00 -25.99 -10.38
N GLU A 231 9.20 -26.46 -11.61
CA GLU A 231 8.09 -26.80 -12.53
C GLU A 231 7.72 -28.27 -12.38
N ALA A 232 6.92 -28.56 -11.36
CA ALA A 232 6.04 -29.73 -11.26
C ALA A 232 5.46 -29.77 -9.85
N CYS A 233 4.26 -30.30 -9.72
CA CYS A 233 3.68 -30.84 -8.49
C CYS A 233 4.51 -32.04 -7.97
N ASP A 234 5.80 -31.83 -7.66
CA ASP A 234 6.58 -32.68 -6.75
C ASP A 234 6.36 -32.25 -5.29
N PHE A 235 5.65 -31.14 -5.10
CA PHE A 235 5.02 -30.77 -3.84
C PHE A 235 3.58 -31.30 -3.86
N PRO A 236 3.08 -31.93 -2.81
CA PRO A 236 1.68 -32.32 -2.76
C PRO A 236 0.80 -31.08 -2.93
N CYS A 237 0.04 -31.07 -4.03
CA CYS A 237 -0.66 -29.90 -4.51
C CYS A 237 -2.03 -29.72 -3.80
N SER A 238 -2.39 -30.64 -2.90
CA SER A 238 -3.54 -30.50 -2.00
C SER A 238 -3.20 -30.84 -0.54
N LEU A 239 -3.93 -30.25 0.42
CA LEU A 239 -3.79 -30.57 1.86
C LEU A 239 -3.92 -32.08 2.15
N ASN A 240 -4.72 -32.80 1.36
CA ASN A 240 -4.93 -34.23 1.50
C ASN A 240 -3.77 -35.03 0.90
N GLU A 241 -3.27 -34.65 -0.27
CA GLU A 241 -2.03 -35.21 -0.84
C GLU A 241 -0.82 -34.92 0.05
N THR A 242 -0.80 -33.78 0.74
CA THR A 242 0.25 -33.44 1.70
C THR A 242 0.17 -34.39 2.87
N LYS A 243 -1.01 -34.58 3.47
CA LYS A 243 -1.19 -35.54 4.56
C LYS A 243 -0.87 -36.99 4.16
N GLU A 244 -1.17 -37.42 2.93
CA GLU A 244 -0.85 -38.75 2.41
C GLU A 244 0.66 -38.91 2.12
N TYR A 245 1.29 -37.95 1.44
CA TYR A 245 2.75 -37.92 1.21
C TYR A 245 3.54 -37.85 2.53
N LEU A 246 3.09 -37.04 3.50
CA LEU A 246 3.66 -36.96 4.84
C LEU A 246 3.51 -38.27 5.63
N ARG A 247 2.43 -39.03 5.40
CA ARG A 247 2.22 -40.35 6.02
C ARG A 247 3.15 -41.40 5.43
N ASP A 248 3.33 -41.40 4.11
CA ASP A 248 4.23 -42.35 3.44
C ASP A 248 5.70 -42.05 3.75
N LEU A 249 6.09 -40.77 3.87
CA LEU A 249 7.46 -40.36 4.23
C LEU A 249 7.80 -40.57 5.72
N ALA A 250 6.81 -40.62 6.62
CA ALA A 250 7.04 -40.88 8.05
C ALA A 250 7.67 -42.26 8.34
N THR A 251 7.74 -43.15 7.34
CA THR A 251 8.35 -44.47 7.45
C THR A 251 9.85 -44.47 7.16
N ASP A 252 10.39 -43.43 6.50
CA ASP A 252 11.82 -43.30 6.24
C ASP A 252 12.26 -41.83 6.27
N THR A 253 12.98 -41.45 7.33
CA THR A 253 13.77 -40.21 7.47
C THR A 253 12.97 -38.91 7.69
N ALA A 254 13.50 -38.05 8.56
CA ALA A 254 12.87 -36.82 9.00
C ALA A 254 12.42 -35.92 7.84
N LEU A 255 11.16 -35.47 7.94
CA LEU A 255 10.43 -34.63 7.01
C LEU A 255 11.10 -33.27 6.77
N THR A 256 12.04 -33.22 5.83
CA THR A 256 12.51 -31.99 5.18
C THR A 256 11.70 -31.85 3.89
N PHE A 257 10.92 -30.78 3.75
CA PHE A 257 10.06 -30.51 2.58
C PHE A 257 10.85 -30.36 1.28
N GLY A 258 11.29 -31.43 0.63
CA GLY A 258 11.96 -31.37 -0.69
C GLY A 258 13.11 -30.34 -0.79
N PHE A 259 13.61 -29.85 0.34
CA PHE A 259 14.63 -28.80 0.37
C PHE A 259 15.94 -29.52 0.15
N ASP A 260 16.45 -29.37 -1.06
CA ASP A 260 17.82 -29.75 -1.34
C ASP A 260 18.72 -28.62 -0.83
N ASP A 261 19.48 -28.88 0.24
CA ASP A 261 20.48 -27.97 0.81
C ASP A 261 21.40 -27.41 -0.29
N ALA A 262 21.66 -28.19 -1.34
CA ALA A 262 22.46 -27.75 -2.47
C ALA A 262 21.81 -26.58 -3.23
N GLN A 263 20.48 -26.51 -3.33
CA GLN A 263 19.80 -25.39 -4.00
C GLN A 263 19.95 -24.09 -3.22
N PHE A 264 19.74 -24.10 -1.90
CA PHE A 264 19.93 -22.93 -1.04
C PHE A 264 21.39 -22.47 -1.03
N LYS A 265 22.33 -23.41 -0.95
CA LYS A 265 23.77 -23.12 -1.02
C LYS A 265 24.17 -22.51 -2.37
N HIS A 266 23.67 -23.05 -3.47
CA HIS A 266 23.92 -22.48 -4.79
C HIS A 266 23.28 -21.10 -4.95
N ALA A 267 22.06 -20.90 -4.41
CA ALA A 267 21.38 -19.63 -4.45
C ALA A 267 22.17 -18.53 -3.73
N ILE A 268 22.62 -18.77 -2.48
CA ILE A 268 23.39 -17.77 -1.74
C ILE A 268 24.76 -17.49 -2.38
N ASN A 269 25.42 -18.50 -2.93
CA ASN A 269 26.68 -18.31 -3.64
C ASN A 269 26.50 -17.45 -4.89
N TYR A 270 25.42 -17.66 -5.65
CA TYR A 270 25.11 -16.81 -6.79
C TYR A 270 24.73 -15.39 -6.37
N GLY A 271 23.94 -15.22 -5.30
CA GLY A 271 23.61 -13.90 -4.75
C GLY A 271 24.87 -13.11 -4.34
N ARG A 272 25.83 -13.76 -3.66
CA ARG A 272 27.13 -13.17 -3.32
C ARG A 272 27.91 -12.76 -4.56
N ASP A 273 27.93 -13.60 -5.60
CA ASP A 273 28.56 -13.29 -6.88
C ASP A 273 27.92 -12.05 -7.55
N ILE A 274 26.59 -11.95 -7.59
CA ILE A 274 25.90 -10.78 -8.14
C ILE A 274 26.26 -9.51 -7.37
N VAL A 275 26.17 -9.53 -6.04
CA VAL A 275 26.52 -8.36 -5.20
C VAL A 275 27.98 -7.94 -5.43
N ASN A 276 28.90 -8.91 -5.53
CA ASN A 276 30.31 -8.62 -5.78
C ASN A 276 30.58 -8.07 -7.19
N ARG A 277 29.85 -8.54 -8.21
CA ARG A 277 29.96 -8.03 -9.58
C ARG A 277 29.33 -6.63 -9.75
N TYR A 278 28.34 -6.31 -8.92
CA TYR A 278 27.56 -5.08 -9.02
C TYR A 278 27.48 -4.32 -7.68
N PRO A 279 28.61 -3.96 -7.04
CA PRO A 279 28.66 -3.49 -5.65
C PRO A 279 27.95 -2.15 -5.39
N ASN A 280 27.75 -1.34 -6.44
CA ASN A 280 27.12 -0.02 -6.36
C ASN A 280 25.72 0.02 -6.97
N ARG A 281 25.11 -1.15 -7.22
CA ARG A 281 23.79 -1.24 -7.85
C ARG A 281 22.75 -1.58 -6.79
N ASN A 282 21.57 -0.97 -6.90
CA ASN A 282 20.43 -1.37 -6.10
C ASN A 282 19.96 -2.75 -6.59
N ILE A 283 20.04 -3.75 -5.73
CA ILE A 283 19.68 -5.14 -6.05
C ILE A 283 18.48 -5.53 -5.19
N THR A 284 17.40 -5.93 -5.86
CA THR A 284 16.23 -6.55 -5.24
C THR A 284 16.20 -8.04 -5.57
N VAL A 285 15.84 -8.88 -4.62
CA VAL A 285 15.71 -10.33 -4.83
C VAL A 285 14.24 -10.70 -4.95
N THR A 286 13.90 -11.62 -5.84
CA THR A 286 12.51 -12.07 -5.99
C THR A 286 12.41 -13.53 -6.37
N GLY A 287 11.24 -14.12 -6.13
CA GLY A 287 10.95 -15.49 -6.54
C GLY A 287 9.57 -15.94 -6.11
N HIS A 288 9.10 -17.02 -6.75
CA HIS A 288 7.81 -17.66 -6.49
C HIS A 288 8.00 -19.12 -6.05
N SER A 289 7.10 -19.67 -5.23
CA SER A 289 7.17 -21.06 -4.75
C SER A 289 8.51 -21.35 -4.06
N LEU A 290 9.24 -22.41 -4.45
CA LEU A 290 10.61 -22.67 -3.96
C LEU A 290 11.55 -21.49 -4.23
N GLY A 291 11.43 -20.82 -5.37
CA GLY A 291 12.23 -19.66 -5.74
C GLY A 291 12.02 -18.49 -4.77
N GLY A 292 10.82 -18.36 -4.18
CA GLY A 292 10.57 -17.41 -3.11
C GLY A 292 11.34 -17.75 -1.82
N GLY A 293 11.50 -19.04 -1.51
CA GLY A 293 12.27 -19.51 -0.36
C GLY A 293 13.75 -19.19 -0.53
N LEU A 294 14.29 -19.44 -1.73
CA LEU A 294 15.64 -19.03 -2.12
C LEU A 294 15.80 -17.50 -2.04
N ALA A 295 14.81 -16.74 -2.51
CA ALA A 295 14.84 -15.28 -2.46
C ALA A 295 14.85 -14.74 -1.03
N GLN A 296 14.06 -15.33 -0.12
CA GLN A 296 14.08 -15.01 1.31
C GLN A 296 15.44 -15.31 1.94
N ALA A 297 15.99 -16.49 1.69
CA ALA A 297 17.28 -16.93 2.22
C ALA A 297 18.41 -15.98 1.79
N VAL A 298 18.48 -15.66 0.50
CA VAL A 298 19.48 -14.74 -0.05
C VAL A 298 19.27 -13.32 0.43
N GLY A 299 18.03 -12.84 0.43
CA GLY A 299 17.65 -11.51 0.91
C GLY A 299 18.05 -11.28 2.36
N ALA A 300 17.73 -12.23 3.24
CA ALA A 300 18.03 -12.13 4.67
C ALA A 300 19.54 -12.11 4.94
N VAL A 301 20.30 -13.02 4.32
CA VAL A 301 21.75 -13.13 4.54
C VAL A 301 22.51 -11.92 3.98
N LEU A 302 22.09 -11.40 2.82
CA LEU A 302 22.78 -10.30 2.14
C LEU A 302 22.20 -8.92 2.47
N GLY A 303 21.12 -8.84 3.24
CA GLY A 303 20.46 -7.58 3.58
C GLY A 303 19.83 -6.86 2.38
N LEU A 304 19.29 -7.63 1.43
CA LEU A 304 18.70 -7.12 0.21
C LEU A 304 17.19 -6.98 0.34
N LYS A 305 16.61 -6.00 -0.35
CA LYS A 305 15.15 -5.90 -0.47
C LYS A 305 14.63 -7.14 -1.20
N THR A 306 13.58 -7.76 -0.69
CA THR A 306 13.07 -9.03 -1.23
C THR A 306 11.56 -9.04 -1.34
N PHE A 307 11.07 -9.56 -2.47
CA PHE A 307 9.65 -9.90 -2.67
C PHE A 307 9.53 -11.38 -2.99
N ALA A 308 8.95 -12.15 -2.07
CA ALA A 308 8.71 -13.57 -2.22
C ALA A 308 7.20 -13.83 -2.34
N PHE A 309 6.79 -14.59 -3.35
CA PHE A 309 5.38 -14.80 -3.69
C PHE A 309 4.99 -16.26 -3.54
N ASN A 310 3.89 -16.55 -2.84
CA ASN A 310 3.42 -17.91 -2.59
C ASN A 310 4.59 -18.86 -2.30
N SER A 311 5.48 -18.37 -1.46
CA SER A 311 6.82 -18.88 -1.24
C SER A 311 6.82 -20.05 -0.28
N ALA A 312 7.75 -20.98 -0.48
CA ALA A 312 8.16 -21.92 0.56
C ALA A 312 8.91 -21.18 1.69
N PRO A 313 8.98 -21.72 2.93
CA PRO A 313 9.85 -21.20 3.97
C PRO A 313 11.32 -21.53 3.70
N VAL A 314 12.20 -21.02 4.57
CA VAL A 314 13.64 -21.30 4.56
C VAL A 314 13.95 -22.38 5.61
N PRO A 315 14.76 -23.40 5.31
CA PRO A 315 15.27 -24.36 6.30
C PRO A 315 15.98 -23.65 7.47
N ASP A 316 15.77 -24.11 8.71
CA ASP A 316 16.36 -23.46 9.89
C ASP A 316 17.90 -23.58 9.91
N ASP A 317 18.42 -24.74 9.50
CA ASP A 317 19.86 -25.05 9.42
C ASP A 317 20.61 -24.21 8.36
N PHE A 318 19.92 -23.72 7.33
CA PHE A 318 20.51 -22.78 6.37
C PHE A 318 21.10 -21.54 7.06
N PHE A 319 20.43 -21.03 8.08
CA PHE A 319 20.87 -19.84 8.81
C PHE A 319 21.97 -20.14 9.84
N ASP A 320 22.15 -21.41 10.24
CA ASP A 320 23.29 -21.83 11.07
C ASP A 320 24.60 -21.69 10.26
N ASP A 321 24.57 -22.08 8.99
CA ASP A 321 25.70 -21.96 8.07
C ASP A 321 25.84 -20.55 7.45
N ASN A 322 24.74 -19.78 7.39
CA ASN A 322 24.68 -18.45 6.81
C ASN A 322 24.00 -17.48 7.78
N PRO A 323 24.71 -16.98 8.80
CA PRO A 323 24.11 -16.15 9.84
C PRO A 323 23.61 -14.82 9.27
N VAL A 324 22.39 -14.45 9.66
CA VAL A 324 21.78 -13.16 9.32
C VAL A 324 22.32 -12.08 10.26
N SER A 325 22.88 -11.02 9.67
CA SER A 325 23.51 -9.93 10.42
C SER A 325 22.54 -8.83 10.84
N LEU A 326 21.38 -8.73 10.18
CA LEU A 326 20.39 -7.69 10.42
C LEU A 326 19.40 -8.09 11.52
N PRO A 327 18.91 -7.14 12.33
CA PRO A 327 17.87 -7.42 13.30
C PRO A 327 16.52 -7.68 12.61
N GLU A 328 15.66 -8.46 13.27
CA GLU A 328 14.35 -8.87 12.75
C GLU A 328 13.47 -7.69 12.31
N SER A 329 13.46 -6.58 13.06
CA SER A 329 12.69 -5.39 12.69
C SER A 329 13.11 -4.80 11.34
N VAL A 330 14.41 -4.86 11.01
CA VAL A 330 14.93 -4.40 9.72
C VAL A 330 14.61 -5.40 8.62
N LEU A 331 14.68 -6.71 8.91
CA LEU A 331 14.26 -7.74 7.95
C LEU A 331 12.78 -7.60 7.58
N ASN A 332 11.91 -7.30 8.55
CA ASN A 332 10.48 -7.10 8.35
C ASN A 332 10.15 -5.85 7.50
N ASP A 333 11.09 -4.93 7.34
CA ASP A 333 10.98 -3.76 6.47
C ASP A 333 11.67 -3.97 5.10
N LEU A 334 12.49 -5.01 4.95
CA LEU A 334 13.22 -5.35 3.73
C LEU A 334 12.60 -6.52 2.94
N ILE A 335 12.03 -7.49 3.63
CA ILE A 335 11.55 -8.75 3.06
C ILE A 335 10.03 -8.82 3.17
N TYR A 336 9.38 -8.90 2.02
CA TYR A 336 7.94 -9.04 1.89
C TYR A 336 7.61 -10.44 1.40
N VAL A 337 7.02 -11.25 2.28
CA VAL A 337 6.50 -12.59 1.93
C VAL A 337 5.00 -12.45 1.70
N LEU A 338 4.57 -12.53 0.44
CA LEU A 338 3.20 -12.28 0.00
C LEU A 338 2.55 -13.61 -0.42
N GLY A 339 1.40 -13.95 0.16
CA GLY A 339 0.72 -15.23 -0.08
C GLY A 339 -0.78 -15.07 -0.39
N ASP A 340 -1.30 -15.87 -1.32
CA ASP A 340 -2.74 -16.18 -1.36
C ASP A 340 -3.05 -17.17 -0.23
N ILE A 341 -4.12 -16.94 0.51
CA ILE A 341 -4.55 -17.83 1.58
C ILE A 341 -4.96 -19.22 1.08
N HIS A 342 -5.30 -19.36 -0.20
CA HIS A 342 -5.60 -20.65 -0.81
C HIS A 342 -4.36 -21.34 -1.41
N ASP A 343 -3.16 -20.79 -1.19
CA ASP A 343 -1.91 -21.38 -1.66
C ASP A 343 -1.30 -22.31 -0.59
N PRO A 344 -1.12 -23.61 -0.87
CA PRO A 344 -0.63 -24.56 0.13
C PRO A 344 0.88 -24.44 0.40
N VAL A 345 1.63 -23.71 -0.43
CA VAL A 345 3.10 -23.63 -0.36
C VAL A 345 3.56 -22.62 0.68
N SER A 346 2.81 -21.53 0.89
CA SER A 346 3.09 -20.51 1.93
C SER A 346 2.37 -20.75 3.24
N ASN A 347 1.34 -21.58 3.25
CA ASN A 347 0.43 -21.65 4.39
C ASN A 347 0.73 -22.88 5.25
N THR A 348 0.69 -22.68 6.56
CA THR A 348 0.68 -23.74 7.57
C THR A 348 -0.74 -24.31 7.73
N ASP A 349 -0.89 -25.47 8.39
CA ASP A 349 -2.22 -26.00 8.69
C ASP A 349 -2.94 -25.11 9.72
N GLU A 350 -4.18 -25.45 10.00
CA GLU A 350 -5.04 -24.92 11.07
C GLU A 350 -4.40 -24.94 12.48
N THR A 351 -3.25 -25.62 12.65
CA THR A 351 -2.45 -25.63 13.89
C THR A 351 -1.13 -24.86 13.81
N GLY A 352 -0.84 -24.20 12.68
CA GLY A 352 0.38 -23.43 12.46
C GLY A 352 1.62 -24.28 12.15
N LYS A 353 1.45 -25.56 11.79
CA LYS A 353 2.51 -26.56 11.95
C LYS A 353 2.81 -27.44 10.73
N PHE A 354 2.64 -26.92 9.51
CA PHE A 354 3.09 -27.69 8.33
C PHE A 354 4.61 -27.84 8.32
N TYR A 355 5.36 -26.80 8.63
CA TYR A 355 6.81 -26.77 8.46
C TYR A 355 7.55 -27.33 9.68
N ILE A 356 8.27 -28.42 9.48
CA ILE A 356 9.22 -28.97 10.45
C ILE A 356 10.59 -28.35 10.11
N ASN A 357 11.27 -27.77 11.10
CA ASN A 357 12.61 -27.19 10.97
C ASN A 357 12.77 -26.17 9.82
N SER A 358 11.75 -25.36 9.58
CA SER A 358 11.79 -24.28 8.57
C SER A 358 10.84 -23.15 8.94
N LYS A 359 11.18 -21.93 8.53
CA LYS A 359 10.41 -20.71 8.79
C LYS A 359 10.57 -19.67 7.70
N HIS A 360 9.60 -18.78 7.57
CA HIS A 360 9.77 -17.58 6.76
C HIS A 360 10.79 -16.62 7.38
N ALA A 361 11.55 -15.92 6.54
CA ALA A 361 12.56 -14.95 6.99
C ALA A 361 11.92 -13.64 7.51
N ALA A 362 10.65 -13.40 7.19
CA ALA A 362 9.83 -12.28 7.66
C ALA A 362 8.35 -12.73 7.75
N PRO A 363 7.48 -12.00 8.47
CA PRO A 363 6.06 -12.33 8.59
C PRO A 363 5.36 -12.47 7.24
N LEU A 364 4.51 -13.49 7.13
CA LEU A 364 3.67 -13.72 5.96
C LEU A 364 2.53 -12.70 5.90
N ILE A 365 2.41 -12.02 4.77
CA ILE A 365 1.33 -11.10 4.45
C ILE A 365 0.35 -11.84 3.54
N GLN A 366 -0.83 -12.17 4.07
CA GLN A 366 -1.82 -12.98 3.37
C GLN A 366 -2.95 -12.13 2.80
N PHE A 367 -3.41 -12.55 1.63
CA PHE A 367 -4.57 -12.01 0.93
C PHE A 367 -5.56 -13.12 0.65
N ASP A 368 -6.82 -12.86 0.94
CA ASP A 368 -7.92 -13.66 0.44
C ASP A 368 -8.50 -12.96 -0.78
N PHE A 369 -8.06 -13.39 -1.97
CA PHE A 369 -8.52 -12.81 -3.23
C PHE A 369 -9.96 -13.21 -3.59
N ASP A 370 -10.47 -14.31 -3.04
CA ASP A 370 -11.81 -14.82 -3.34
C ASP A 370 -12.86 -14.04 -2.52
N LEU A 371 -12.57 -13.77 -1.23
CA LEU A 371 -13.36 -12.92 -0.35
C LEU A 371 -12.99 -11.42 -0.43
N LYS A 372 -11.89 -11.06 -1.11
CA LYS A 372 -11.38 -9.68 -1.20
C LYS A 372 -11.04 -9.10 0.17
N GLU A 373 -10.44 -9.92 1.03
CA GLU A 373 -10.01 -9.56 2.39
C GLU A 373 -8.47 -9.52 2.48
N ILE A 374 -7.96 -8.69 3.40
CA ILE A 374 -6.54 -8.58 3.70
C ILE A 374 -6.37 -9.14 5.12
N THR A 375 -5.55 -10.16 5.28
CA THR A 375 -5.30 -10.84 6.57
C THR A 375 -3.86 -10.63 7.00
N PRO A 376 -3.50 -9.43 7.49
CA PRO A 376 -2.14 -9.20 7.96
C PRO A 376 -1.91 -10.02 9.24
N ASN A 377 -0.91 -10.90 9.21
CA ASN A 377 -0.45 -11.67 10.38
C ASN A 377 -1.48 -12.64 10.99
N ARG A 378 -2.48 -13.13 10.22
CA ARG A 378 -3.42 -14.14 10.68
C ARG A 378 -3.58 -15.27 9.65
N LEU A 379 -3.15 -16.46 10.03
CA LEU A 379 -3.46 -17.72 9.34
C LEU A 379 -4.99 -17.91 9.33
N ALA A 380 -5.61 -18.02 8.16
CA ALA A 380 -7.02 -18.44 8.09
C ALA A 380 -7.15 -19.96 8.03
N GLU A 381 -8.34 -20.42 8.41
CA GLU A 381 -8.79 -21.80 8.24
C GLU A 381 -9.02 -22.05 6.74
N LEU A 382 -8.34 -23.07 6.21
CA LEU A 382 -8.18 -23.31 4.78
C LEU A 382 -9.33 -24.19 4.25
N ASP A 383 -10.30 -23.61 3.55
CA ASP A 383 -11.27 -24.37 2.74
C ASP A 383 -11.21 -23.87 1.29
N GLU A 384 -10.81 -24.79 0.38
CA GLU A 384 -10.79 -24.70 -1.09
C GLU A 384 -9.51 -24.15 -1.78
N LEU A 385 -8.69 -25.07 -2.33
CA LEU A 385 -7.47 -24.78 -3.11
C LEU A 385 -7.77 -24.66 -4.62
N ARG A 386 -7.02 -23.81 -5.37
CA ARG A 386 -7.10 -23.71 -6.84
C ARG A 386 -5.74 -23.98 -7.53
N PHE A 387 -5.78 -24.71 -8.64
CA PHE A 387 -4.64 -25.43 -9.25
C PHE A 387 -4.07 -24.84 -10.55
N ASN A 388 -4.21 -23.54 -10.84
CA ASN A 388 -3.52 -22.91 -11.98
C ASN A 388 -2.27 -22.18 -11.50
N ARG A 389 -1.08 -22.59 -11.94
CA ARG A 389 0.27 -22.05 -11.58
C ARG A 389 0.26 -21.31 -10.23
N HIS A 390 -0.07 -22.04 -9.16
CA HIS A 390 -0.05 -21.60 -7.76
C HIS A 390 -0.23 -20.09 -7.53
N GLY A 391 -1.43 -19.57 -7.82
CA GLY A 391 -1.95 -18.27 -7.35
C GLY A 391 -1.30 -16.98 -7.86
N ILE A 392 -0.08 -17.01 -8.43
CA ILE A 392 0.67 -15.78 -8.81
C ILE A 392 -0.07 -14.92 -9.85
N THR A 393 -0.90 -15.55 -10.68
CA THR A 393 -1.73 -14.87 -11.68
C THR A 393 -2.76 -13.92 -11.07
N LYS A 394 -3.23 -14.15 -9.84
CA LYS A 394 -4.17 -13.24 -9.14
C LYS A 394 -3.51 -11.93 -8.73
N PHE A 395 -2.21 -11.95 -8.42
CA PHE A 395 -1.43 -10.75 -8.11
C PHE A 395 -1.31 -9.84 -9.34
N LEU A 396 -1.30 -10.41 -10.55
CA LEU A 396 -1.09 -9.67 -11.80
C LEU A 396 -2.33 -8.94 -12.36
N ILE A 397 -3.56 -9.29 -11.89
CA ILE A 397 -4.84 -8.89 -12.52
C ILE A 397 -5.63 -7.87 -11.66
N MET A 398 -5.01 -7.22 -10.67
CA MET A 398 -5.78 -6.35 -9.77
C MET A 398 -6.38 -5.11 -10.45
N PRO A 399 -7.70 -4.86 -10.31
CA PRO A 399 -8.27 -3.54 -10.55
C PRO A 399 -7.90 -2.58 -9.41
N ALA A 400 -7.94 -1.27 -9.67
CA ALA A 400 -7.64 -0.24 -8.68
C ALA A 400 -8.47 -0.41 -7.39
N ILE A 401 -7.79 -0.42 -6.22
CA ILE A 401 -8.39 -0.50 -4.87
C ILE A 401 -8.68 0.90 -4.30
#